data_AF-A0A962I850-F1
#
_entry.id   AF-A0A962I850-F1
#
_cell.length_a   1.000
_cell.length_b   1.000
_cell.length_c   1.000
_cell.angle_alpha   90.00
_cell.angle_beta   90.00
_cell.angle_gamma   90.00
#
_symmetry.space_group_name_H-M   'P 1'
#
loop_
_entity.id
_entity.type
_entity.pdbx_description
1 polymer ?
#
loop_
_entity_poly.entity_id
_entity_poly.type
_entity_poly.pdbx_seq_one_letter_code
_entity_poly.pdbx_strand_id
1 'polypeptide(L)'
;MRILGISAFYHDSAAALVEDGQIVAAAQEERFSRIKHDPDWPAQAIETCLAQAGCTLADVDQVAYYEKPLLKFERLLETHLATAPRGFAAFAQAMPVWLKEKLFLKPLIVRKLSALAPGIDWESRLLFSEHHLSHAASAFYPSPFERAAVLTLDGVGEWCSTSLGFGEGADLRLDRELQFPHSLGLLYSAFTYYCGFKVNAGEYKLMGLAPYGEPRFAQSILDQLIDLKADGSFRLDLRYFDYVAGLRMTNARFDTLFGGPPRAAESALTQRHMDLAASIQAVTEDVVLR
;
A
#
# COMPACT_ATOMS: atom_id res chain seq x y z
N MET A 1 -18.61 22.08 6.39
CA MET A 1 -17.59 21.91 5.34
C MET A 1 -17.61 20.46 4.87
N ARG A 2 -17.68 20.25 3.57
CA ARG A 2 -17.75 18.93 2.92
C ARG A 2 -16.48 18.63 2.14
N ILE A 3 -15.80 17.55 2.49
CA ILE A 3 -14.57 17.09 1.83
C ILE A 3 -14.83 15.71 1.22
N LEU A 4 -14.57 15.57 -0.07
CA LEU A 4 -14.60 14.29 -0.76
C LEU A 4 -13.18 13.71 -0.86
N GLY A 5 -12.90 12.63 -0.15
CA GLY A 5 -11.69 11.83 -0.31
C GLY A 5 -11.81 10.86 -1.48
N ILE A 6 -10.77 10.75 -2.31
CA ILE A 6 -10.72 9.87 -3.47
C ILE A 6 -9.44 9.02 -3.46
N SER A 7 -9.61 7.71 -3.63
CA SER A 7 -8.56 6.75 -3.99
C SER A 7 -8.83 6.19 -5.37
N ALA A 8 -7.84 6.18 -6.26
CA ALA A 8 -7.98 5.69 -7.63
C ALA A 8 -6.65 5.35 -8.32
N PHE A 9 -6.76 4.77 -9.52
CA PHE A 9 -5.71 4.56 -10.52
C PHE A 9 -4.58 3.59 -10.14
N TYR A 10 -4.74 2.76 -9.12
CA TYR A 10 -3.73 1.76 -8.76
C TYR A 10 -4.34 0.40 -8.38
N HIS A 11 -5.01 0.35 -7.24
CA HIS A 11 -5.91 -0.70 -6.78
C HIS A 11 -6.82 -0.11 -5.70
N ASP A 12 -7.92 -0.80 -5.39
CA ASP A 12 -8.84 -0.44 -4.32
C ASP A 12 -9.40 0.99 -4.43
N SER A 13 -9.86 1.34 -5.63
CA SER A 13 -10.52 2.62 -5.86
C SER A 13 -11.73 2.80 -4.94
N ALA A 14 -11.85 3.98 -4.34
CA ALA A 14 -12.82 4.26 -3.30
C ALA A 14 -13.12 5.77 -3.20
N ALA A 15 -14.24 6.09 -2.56
CA ALA A 15 -14.61 7.44 -2.18
C ALA A 15 -15.09 7.49 -0.73
N ALA A 16 -14.82 8.59 -0.04
CA ALA A 16 -15.34 8.88 1.28
C ALA A 16 -15.75 10.35 1.37
N LEU A 17 -16.92 10.64 1.92
CA LEU A 17 -17.39 11.99 2.17
C LEU A 17 -17.33 12.28 3.66
N VAL A 18 -16.68 13.38 4.02
CA VAL A 18 -16.59 13.90 5.39
C VAL A 18 -17.32 15.23 5.45
N GLU A 19 -18.22 15.39 6.40
CA GLU A 19 -18.96 16.61 6.67
C GLU A 19 -18.69 17.05 8.11
N ASP A 20 -18.07 18.22 8.27
CA ASP A 20 -17.77 18.83 9.59
C ASP A 20 -17.09 17.86 10.57
N GLY A 21 -16.13 17.09 10.05
CA GLY A 21 -15.34 16.11 10.81
C GLY A 21 -16.01 14.74 10.98
N GLN A 22 -17.22 14.55 10.48
CA GLN A 22 -17.94 13.27 10.54
C GLN A 22 -17.91 12.56 9.19
N ILE A 23 -17.58 11.26 9.20
CA ILE A 23 -17.66 10.43 8.00
C ILE A 23 -19.14 10.14 7.74
N VAL A 24 -19.71 10.79 6.71
CA VAL A 24 -21.13 10.64 6.34
C VAL A 24 -21.36 9.46 5.40
N ALA A 25 -20.40 9.16 4.53
CA ALA A 25 -20.46 8.02 3.63
C ALA A 25 -19.06 7.56 3.20
N ALA A 26 -18.90 6.26 2.96
CA ALA A 26 -17.69 5.70 2.36
C ALA A 26 -18.03 4.43 1.57
N ALA A 27 -17.43 4.28 0.39
CA ALA A 27 -17.67 3.12 -0.48
C ALA A 27 -16.44 2.78 -1.33
N GLN A 28 -16.28 1.49 -1.62
CA GLN A 28 -15.27 0.98 -2.55
C GLN A 28 -15.90 0.65 -3.90
N GLU A 29 -15.24 1.03 -5.00
CA GLU A 29 -15.76 0.88 -6.37
C GLU A 29 -16.01 -0.59 -6.73
N GLU A 30 -15.14 -1.50 -6.26
CA GLU A 30 -15.27 -2.95 -6.52
C GLU A 30 -16.62 -3.55 -6.06
N ARG A 31 -17.30 -2.90 -5.10
CA ARG A 31 -18.63 -3.34 -4.64
C ARG A 31 -19.68 -3.16 -5.73
N PHE A 32 -19.51 -2.15 -6.58
CA PHE A 32 -20.42 -1.82 -7.68
C PHE A 32 -19.93 -2.40 -9.02
N SER A 33 -18.66 -2.19 -9.38
CA SER A 33 -18.10 -2.68 -10.64
C SER A 33 -17.98 -4.20 -10.71
N ARG A 34 -17.95 -4.87 -9.55
CA ARG A 34 -17.72 -6.32 -9.39
C ARG A 34 -16.35 -6.78 -9.89
N ILE A 35 -15.44 -5.83 -10.15
CA ILE A 35 -14.04 -6.08 -10.49
C ILE A 35 -13.25 -6.00 -9.19
N LYS A 36 -12.69 -7.12 -8.75
CA LYS A 36 -11.92 -7.17 -7.50
C LYS A 36 -10.66 -6.29 -7.61
N HIS A 37 -10.42 -5.45 -6.62
CA HIS A 37 -9.34 -4.46 -6.56
C HIS A 37 -9.39 -3.47 -7.73
N ASP A 38 -10.60 -3.07 -8.13
CA ASP A 38 -10.82 -2.15 -9.25
C ASP A 38 -9.89 -0.91 -9.14
N PRO A 39 -9.02 -0.67 -10.14
CA PRO A 39 -8.12 0.47 -10.13
C PRO A 39 -8.73 1.70 -10.81
N ASP A 40 -9.91 1.63 -11.44
CA ASP A 40 -10.43 2.71 -12.27
C ASP A 40 -10.99 3.87 -11.44
N TRP A 41 -11.49 4.90 -12.11
CA TRP A 41 -12.11 6.05 -11.46
C TRP A 41 -13.36 5.63 -10.65
N PRO A 42 -13.47 5.97 -9.35
CA PRO A 42 -14.54 5.49 -8.46
C PRO A 42 -15.87 6.22 -8.66
N ALA A 43 -16.44 6.17 -9.87
CA ALA A 43 -17.65 6.92 -10.23
C ALA A 43 -18.85 6.52 -9.36
N GLN A 44 -19.08 5.21 -9.19
CA GLN A 44 -20.25 4.71 -8.47
C GLN A 44 -20.10 4.89 -6.96
N ALA A 45 -18.87 4.78 -6.44
CA ALA A 45 -18.59 5.09 -5.05
C ALA A 45 -18.81 6.58 -4.74
N ILE A 46 -18.36 7.50 -5.62
CA ILE A 46 -18.61 8.95 -5.47
C ILE A 46 -20.11 9.23 -5.49
N GLU A 47 -20.83 8.74 -6.50
CA GLU A 47 -22.27 8.92 -6.65
C GLU A 47 -23.03 8.41 -5.41
N THR A 48 -22.67 7.23 -4.92
CA THR A 48 -23.28 6.64 -3.72
C THR A 48 -23.02 7.48 -2.48
N CYS A 49 -21.80 8.00 -2.29
CA CYS A 49 -21.49 8.85 -1.13
C CYS A 49 -22.28 10.15 -1.13
N LEU A 50 -22.39 10.80 -2.30
CA LEU A 50 -23.17 12.03 -2.47
C LEU A 50 -24.67 11.78 -2.24
N ALA A 51 -25.20 10.69 -2.81
CA ALA A 51 -26.60 10.31 -2.64
C ALA A 51 -26.95 10.01 -1.17
N GLN A 52 -26.09 9.29 -0.44
CA GLN A 52 -26.28 9.00 0.99
C GLN A 52 -26.28 10.27 1.85
N ALA A 53 -25.47 11.26 1.51
CA ALA A 53 -25.44 12.56 2.19
C ALA A 53 -26.50 13.56 1.72
N GLY A 54 -27.31 13.19 0.71
CA GLY A 54 -28.34 14.07 0.15
C GLY A 54 -27.78 15.35 -0.47
N CYS A 55 -26.55 15.31 -0.98
CA CYS A 55 -25.88 16.46 -1.60
C CYS A 55 -25.41 16.12 -3.03
N THR A 56 -24.98 17.15 -3.74
CA THR A 56 -24.39 17.02 -5.08
C THR A 56 -22.90 17.31 -5.02
N LEU A 57 -22.18 16.95 -6.08
CA LEU A 57 -20.76 17.28 -6.18
C LEU A 57 -20.52 18.81 -6.15
N ALA A 58 -21.50 19.64 -6.56
CA ALA A 58 -21.40 21.09 -6.47
C ALA A 58 -21.35 21.63 -5.02
N ASP A 59 -21.87 20.85 -4.08
CA ASP A 59 -21.88 21.18 -2.65
C ASP A 59 -20.58 20.77 -1.94
N VAL A 60 -19.63 20.15 -2.64
CA VAL A 60 -18.33 19.74 -2.08
C VAL A 60 -17.35 20.91 -2.09
N ASP A 61 -16.82 21.25 -0.92
CA ASP A 61 -15.90 22.37 -0.74
C ASP A 61 -14.49 22.04 -1.24
N GLN A 62 -14.01 20.82 -0.96
CA GLN A 62 -12.67 20.35 -1.31
C GLN A 62 -12.70 18.86 -1.70
N VAL A 63 -11.77 18.47 -2.56
CA VAL A 63 -11.49 17.08 -2.90
C VAL A 63 -10.07 16.75 -2.45
N ALA A 64 -9.89 15.66 -1.70
CA ALA A 64 -8.59 15.21 -1.24
C ALA A 64 -8.19 13.90 -1.94
N TYR A 65 -7.01 13.88 -2.56
CA TYR A 65 -6.42 12.68 -3.13
C TYR A 65 -5.33 12.11 -2.21
N TYR A 66 -5.30 10.79 -2.07
CA TYR A 66 -4.60 10.09 -0.99
C TYR A 66 -3.07 10.10 -1.04
N GLU A 67 -2.44 10.35 -2.20
CA GLU A 67 -0.98 10.28 -2.38
C GLU A 67 -0.42 11.42 -3.25
N LYS A 68 0.87 11.74 -3.11
CA LYS A 68 1.57 12.71 -3.95
C LYS A 68 2.23 12.04 -5.18
N PRO A 69 1.75 12.27 -6.41
CA PRO A 69 2.21 11.53 -7.60
C PRO A 69 3.68 11.81 -7.96
N LEU A 70 4.19 13.02 -7.71
CA LEU A 70 5.57 13.38 -8.07
C LEU A 70 6.62 12.67 -7.22
N LEU A 71 6.40 12.57 -5.90
CA LEU A 71 7.32 11.86 -5.00
C LEU A 71 7.36 10.37 -5.31
N LYS A 72 6.21 9.77 -5.65
CA LYS A 72 6.13 8.37 -6.08
C LYS A 72 6.86 8.14 -7.41
N PHE A 73 6.79 9.09 -8.34
CA PHE A 73 7.53 9.03 -9.60
C PHE A 73 9.05 9.13 -9.38
N GLU A 74 9.49 10.05 -8.51
CA GLU A 74 10.89 10.21 -8.11
C GLU A 74 11.46 8.88 -7.58
N ARG A 75 10.77 8.22 -6.65
CA ARG A 75 11.19 6.90 -6.15
C ARG A 75 11.43 5.89 -7.25
N LEU A 76 10.50 5.78 -8.18
CA LEU A 76 10.62 4.79 -9.25
C LEU A 76 11.81 5.09 -10.15
N LEU A 77 12.01 6.36 -10.49
CA LEU A 77 13.16 6.79 -11.28
C LEU A 77 14.48 6.48 -10.55
N GLU A 78 14.61 6.86 -9.29
CA GLU A 78 15.81 6.62 -8.48
C GLU A 78 16.08 5.12 -8.29
N THR A 79 15.06 4.33 -8.02
CA THR A 79 15.18 2.87 -7.87
C THR A 79 15.72 2.23 -9.14
N HIS A 80 15.21 2.63 -10.31
CA HIS A 80 15.67 2.11 -11.59
C HIS A 80 17.10 2.55 -11.94
N LEU A 81 17.47 3.80 -11.61
CA LEU A 81 18.84 4.29 -11.79
C LEU A 81 19.83 3.57 -10.87
N ALA A 82 19.48 3.39 -9.59
CA ALA A 82 20.31 2.71 -8.59
C ALA A 82 20.53 1.23 -8.91
N THR A 83 19.63 0.60 -9.66
CA THR A 83 19.70 -0.81 -10.04
C THR A 83 20.16 -1.05 -11.48
N ALA A 84 20.58 0.01 -12.19
CA ALA A 84 21.10 -0.11 -13.55
C ALA A 84 22.40 -0.96 -13.57
N PRO A 85 22.59 -1.83 -14.59
CA PRO A 85 21.72 -2.05 -15.75
C PRO A 85 20.60 -3.08 -15.52
N ARG A 86 20.58 -3.79 -14.38
CA ARG A 86 19.63 -4.89 -14.12
C ARG A 86 18.16 -4.43 -14.12
N GLY A 87 17.90 -3.23 -13.60
CA GLY A 87 16.57 -2.63 -13.55
C GLY A 87 16.02 -2.09 -14.87
N PHE A 88 16.80 -2.11 -15.97
CA PHE A 88 16.42 -1.44 -17.22
C PHE A 88 15.17 -2.04 -17.88
N ALA A 89 14.99 -3.36 -17.81
CA ALA A 89 13.81 -4.00 -18.38
C ALA A 89 12.52 -3.58 -17.65
N ALA A 90 12.56 -3.53 -16.31
CA ALA A 90 11.45 -3.05 -15.49
C ALA A 90 11.17 -1.56 -15.74
N PHE A 91 12.23 -0.75 -15.83
CA PHE A 91 12.14 0.66 -16.19
C PHE A 91 11.45 0.87 -17.54
N ALA A 92 11.89 0.16 -18.59
CA ALA A 92 11.35 0.31 -19.94
C ALA A 92 9.86 -0.05 -20.03
N GLN A 93 9.38 -0.97 -19.18
CA GLN A 93 7.95 -1.32 -19.09
C GLN A 93 7.14 -0.30 -18.28
N ALA A 94 7.68 0.17 -17.15
CA ALA A 94 6.95 1.05 -16.24
C ALA A 94 6.92 2.52 -16.71
N MET A 95 8.02 3.01 -17.28
CA MET A 95 8.22 4.43 -17.58
C MET A 95 7.19 5.02 -18.56
N PRO A 96 6.76 4.32 -19.64
CA PRO A 96 5.74 4.85 -20.54
C PRO A 96 4.38 5.11 -19.87
N VAL A 97 3.96 4.26 -18.92
CA VAL A 97 2.71 4.43 -18.16
C VAL A 97 2.83 5.63 -17.23
N TRP A 98 3.96 5.75 -16.54
CA TRP A 98 4.20 6.88 -15.62
C TRP A 98 4.24 8.23 -16.34
N LEU A 99 4.94 8.31 -17.47
CA LEU A 99 5.06 9.54 -18.26
C LEU A 99 3.73 9.97 -18.89
N LYS A 100 2.85 9.02 -19.27
CA LYS A 100 1.58 9.33 -19.96
C LYS A 100 0.40 9.54 -19.02
N GLU A 101 0.31 8.80 -17.92
CA GLU A 101 -0.89 8.76 -17.09
C GLU A 101 -0.66 9.37 -15.71
N LYS A 102 0.44 9.01 -15.04
CA LYS A 102 0.66 9.38 -13.64
C LYS A 102 1.20 10.79 -13.44
N LEU A 103 2.04 11.30 -14.35
CA LEU A 103 2.44 12.72 -14.32
C LEU A 103 1.26 13.67 -14.60
N PHE A 104 0.23 13.19 -15.31
CA PHE A 104 -0.97 13.96 -15.64
C PHE A 104 -2.16 13.65 -14.73
N LEU A 105 -1.90 13.11 -13.54
CA LEU A 105 -2.93 12.68 -12.60
C LEU A 105 -3.83 13.84 -12.14
N LYS A 106 -3.25 15.00 -11.79
CA LYS A 106 -4.02 16.19 -11.41
C LYS A 106 -4.96 16.64 -12.54
N PRO A 107 -4.48 16.88 -13.78
CA PRO A 107 -5.36 17.16 -14.92
C PRO A 107 -6.44 16.09 -15.17
N LEU A 108 -6.10 14.80 -15.00
CA LEU A 108 -7.04 13.70 -15.19
C LEU A 108 -8.18 13.73 -14.17
N ILE A 109 -7.86 13.92 -12.88
CA ILE A 109 -8.84 14.03 -11.80
C ILE A 109 -9.73 15.25 -12.03
N VAL A 110 -9.14 16.42 -12.31
CA VAL A 110 -9.90 17.64 -12.63
C VAL A 110 -10.84 17.41 -13.80
N ARG A 111 -10.39 16.76 -14.89
CA ARG A 111 -11.25 16.44 -16.03
C ARG A 111 -12.41 15.53 -15.64
N LYS A 112 -12.17 14.52 -14.79
CA LYS A 112 -13.21 13.60 -14.31
C LYS A 112 -14.24 14.31 -13.44
N LEU A 113 -13.80 15.18 -12.53
CA LEU A 113 -14.68 16.00 -11.69
C LEU A 113 -15.49 16.99 -12.53
N SER A 114 -14.86 17.70 -13.46
CA SER A 114 -15.54 18.65 -14.36
C SER A 114 -16.57 17.98 -15.27
N ALA A 115 -16.38 16.72 -15.63
CA ALA A 115 -17.37 15.97 -16.40
C ALA A 115 -18.63 15.64 -15.58
N LEU A 116 -18.50 15.50 -14.26
CA LEU A 116 -19.61 15.24 -13.33
C LEU A 116 -20.28 16.53 -12.85
N ALA A 117 -19.51 17.60 -12.66
CA ALA A 117 -19.98 18.90 -12.21
C ALA A 117 -19.21 20.03 -12.93
N PRO A 118 -19.71 20.47 -14.10
CA PRO A 118 -19.07 21.53 -14.90
C PRO A 118 -19.24 22.91 -14.25
N GLY A 119 -18.33 23.84 -14.59
CA GLY A 119 -18.39 25.24 -14.13
C GLY A 119 -17.80 25.50 -12.74
N ILE A 120 -17.25 24.47 -12.10
CA ILE A 120 -16.53 24.58 -10.82
C ILE A 120 -15.03 24.55 -11.09
N ASP A 121 -14.29 25.43 -10.40
CA ASP A 121 -12.83 25.40 -10.40
C ASP A 121 -12.30 24.26 -9.51
N TRP A 122 -12.33 23.04 -10.07
CA TRP A 122 -11.82 21.85 -9.39
C TRP A 122 -10.30 21.87 -9.19
N GLU A 123 -9.57 22.69 -9.95
CA GLU A 123 -8.13 22.76 -9.82
C GLU A 123 -7.71 23.43 -8.50
N SER A 124 -8.42 24.46 -8.05
CA SER A 124 -8.19 25.10 -6.75
C SER A 124 -8.78 24.32 -5.57
N ARG A 125 -9.77 23.45 -5.81
CA ARG A 125 -10.40 22.60 -4.78
C ARG A 125 -9.74 21.23 -4.60
N LEU A 126 -8.76 20.86 -5.43
CA LEU A 126 -8.11 19.56 -5.37
C LEU A 126 -6.82 19.63 -4.53
N LEU A 127 -6.83 18.89 -3.42
CA LEU A 127 -5.73 18.75 -2.48
C LEU A 127 -5.10 17.35 -2.61
N PHE A 128 -3.82 17.25 -2.25
CA PHE A 128 -3.07 16.00 -2.23
C PHE A 128 -2.47 15.80 -0.84
N SER A 129 -2.65 14.60 -0.29
CA SER A 129 -2.05 14.15 0.97
C SER A 129 -0.87 13.20 0.69
N GLU A 130 -0.05 12.95 1.71
CA GLU A 130 0.93 11.87 1.67
C GLU A 130 0.24 10.53 1.97
N HIS A 131 0.64 9.47 1.29
CA HIS A 131 0.00 8.15 1.39
C HIS A 131 -0.07 7.62 2.83
N HIS A 132 1.05 7.68 3.55
CA HIS A 132 1.13 7.23 4.94
C HIS A 132 0.37 8.16 5.90
N LEU A 133 0.32 9.46 5.61
CA LEU A 133 -0.49 10.40 6.39
C LEU A 133 -1.98 10.09 6.20
N SER A 134 -2.41 9.75 4.98
CA SER A 134 -3.78 9.32 4.69
C SER A 134 -4.15 8.04 5.47
N HIS A 135 -3.25 7.05 5.50
CA HIS A 135 -3.43 5.86 6.34
C HIS A 135 -3.54 6.21 7.83
N ALA A 136 -2.59 6.97 8.38
CA ALA A 136 -2.59 7.39 9.76
C ALA A 136 -3.86 8.18 10.14
N ALA A 137 -4.30 9.11 9.27
CA ALA A 137 -5.50 9.91 9.45
C ALA A 137 -6.78 9.06 9.48
N SER A 138 -6.88 8.07 8.57
CA SER A 138 -8.01 7.13 8.53
C SER A 138 -8.12 6.23 9.75
N ALA A 139 -7.04 6.04 10.50
CA ALA A 139 -7.05 5.31 11.76
C ALA A 139 -7.28 6.23 12.96
N PHE A 140 -6.57 7.35 13.04
CA PHE A 140 -6.57 8.23 14.22
C PHE A 140 -7.87 9.03 14.37
N TYR A 141 -8.29 9.77 13.34
CA TYR A 141 -9.45 10.66 13.45
C TYR A 141 -10.79 9.97 13.76
N PRO A 142 -11.09 8.76 13.25
CA PRO A 142 -12.29 8.04 13.67
C PRO A 142 -12.09 7.21 14.95
N SER A 143 -10.88 7.17 15.52
CA SER A 143 -10.64 6.47 16.78
C SER A 143 -11.28 7.21 17.97
N PRO A 144 -11.60 6.52 19.08
CA PRO A 144 -12.16 7.17 20.27
C PRO A 144 -11.10 7.90 21.11
N PHE A 145 -9.85 7.98 20.65
CA PHE A 145 -8.73 8.51 21.43
C PHE A 145 -8.44 9.96 21.05
N GLU A 146 -8.43 10.85 22.06
CA GLU A 146 -7.96 12.23 21.85
C GLU A 146 -6.45 12.29 21.57
N ARG A 147 -5.69 11.31 22.09
CA ARG A 147 -4.23 11.21 21.96
C ARG A 147 -3.83 9.76 21.72
N ALA A 148 -3.05 9.51 20.68
CA ALA A 148 -2.59 8.16 20.37
C ALA A 148 -1.25 8.16 19.63
N ALA A 149 -0.43 7.14 19.88
CA ALA A 149 0.62 6.75 18.95
C ALA A 149 -0.03 6.10 17.73
N VAL A 150 0.45 6.44 16.53
CA VAL A 150 -0.10 5.93 15.27
C VAL A 150 1.01 5.21 14.52
N LEU A 151 0.83 3.92 14.28
CA LEU A 151 1.75 3.08 13.51
C LEU A 151 1.08 2.64 12.22
N THR A 152 1.72 2.90 11.09
CA THR A 152 1.30 2.42 9.77
C THR A 152 2.37 1.48 9.23
N LEU A 153 1.96 0.27 8.87
CA LEU A 153 2.80 -0.75 8.24
C LEU A 153 2.22 -1.06 6.86
N ASP A 154 2.96 -0.78 5.80
CA ASP A 154 2.50 -0.93 4.41
C ASP A 154 3.57 -1.59 3.53
N GLY A 155 3.19 -1.98 2.32
CA GLY A 155 4.12 -2.39 1.28
C GLY A 155 5.05 -1.23 0.90
N VAL A 156 4.49 -0.18 0.28
CA VAL A 156 5.22 1.05 -0.08
C VAL A 156 4.25 2.16 -0.50
N GLY A 157 4.42 3.36 0.06
CA GLY A 157 3.78 4.59 -0.41
C GLY A 157 4.64 5.33 -1.47
N GLU A 158 4.87 6.61 -1.24
CA GLU A 158 5.80 7.40 -2.05
C GLU A 158 7.25 6.93 -1.84
N TRP A 159 7.67 6.79 -0.58
CA TRP A 159 8.94 6.20 -0.14
C TRP A 159 8.77 5.39 1.14
N CYS A 160 7.97 5.92 2.05
CA CYS A 160 7.64 5.29 3.32
C CYS A 160 7.08 3.89 3.12
N SER A 161 7.47 2.97 3.99
CA SER A 161 6.95 1.60 4.12
C SER A 161 6.45 1.33 5.55
N THR A 162 6.94 2.10 6.51
CA THR A 162 6.48 2.08 7.90
C THR A 162 6.60 3.48 8.45
N SER A 163 5.57 4.00 9.10
CA SER A 163 5.60 5.29 9.76
C SER A 163 5.08 5.19 11.19
N LEU A 164 5.76 5.88 12.11
CA LEU A 164 5.34 6.03 13.50
C LEU A 164 5.17 7.52 13.80
N GLY A 165 4.05 7.85 14.42
CA GLY A 165 3.65 9.22 14.71
C GLY A 165 2.83 9.35 15.98
N PHE A 166 2.36 10.57 16.21
CA PHE A 166 1.50 10.92 17.33
C PHE A 166 0.36 11.80 16.85
N GLY A 167 -0.86 11.42 17.23
CA GLY A 167 -2.06 12.24 17.06
C GLY A 167 -2.47 12.85 18.39
N GLU A 168 -2.88 14.13 18.37
CA GLU A 168 -3.46 14.86 19.49
C GLU A 168 -4.52 15.86 19.01
N GLY A 169 -5.78 15.59 19.33
CA GLY A 169 -6.91 16.39 18.85
C GLY A 169 -6.96 16.45 17.33
N ALA A 170 -6.75 17.64 16.75
CA ALA A 170 -6.73 17.85 15.31
C ALA A 170 -5.33 17.69 14.69
N ASP A 171 -4.28 17.59 15.51
CA ASP A 171 -2.90 17.49 15.03
C ASP A 171 -2.51 16.02 14.84
N LEU A 172 -1.92 15.71 13.69
CA LEU A 172 -1.36 14.40 13.40
C LEU A 172 0.01 14.59 12.75
N ARG A 173 1.04 14.04 13.37
CA ARG A 173 2.42 14.10 12.87
C ARG A 173 3.03 12.71 12.78
N LEU A 174 3.79 12.48 11.70
CA LEU A 174 4.61 11.28 11.53
C LEU A 174 6.07 11.67 11.81
N ASP A 175 6.66 11.10 12.86
CA ASP A 175 7.96 11.52 13.39
C ASP A 175 9.11 10.60 12.96
N ARG A 176 8.79 9.36 12.59
CA ARG A 176 9.74 8.31 12.25
C ARG A 176 9.21 7.49 11.09
N GLU A 177 10.12 7.04 10.24
CA GLU A 177 9.78 6.15 9.16
C GLU A 177 10.90 5.16 8.80
N LEU A 178 10.49 4.03 8.25
CA LEU A 178 11.33 3.20 7.40
C LEU A 178 10.90 3.44 5.94
N GLN A 179 11.87 3.41 5.05
CA GLN A 179 11.66 3.66 3.64
C GLN A 179 11.93 2.40 2.81
N PHE A 180 11.27 2.33 1.66
CA PHE A 180 11.61 1.43 0.58
C PHE A 180 13.12 1.48 0.29
N PRO A 181 13.80 0.34 0.08
CA PRO A 181 13.24 -1.00 -0.15
C PRO A 181 13.04 -1.86 1.11
N HIS A 182 13.20 -1.29 2.30
CA HIS A 182 13.04 -2.02 3.56
C HIS A 182 11.59 -1.92 4.02
N SER A 183 10.82 -3.00 3.83
CA SER A 183 9.38 -3.03 4.11
C SER A 183 8.98 -4.37 4.69
N LEU A 184 8.27 -4.34 5.82
CA LEU A 184 7.71 -5.54 6.41
C LEU A 184 6.60 -6.12 5.53
N GLY A 185 5.81 -5.25 4.88
CA GLY A 185 4.82 -5.64 3.88
C GLY A 185 5.45 -6.36 2.69
N LEU A 186 6.54 -5.83 2.12
CA LEU A 186 7.23 -6.47 0.99
C LEU A 186 7.93 -7.78 1.40
N LEU A 187 8.46 -7.86 2.63
CA LEU A 187 8.97 -9.11 3.18
C LEU A 187 7.85 -10.16 3.23
N TYR A 188 6.69 -9.82 3.78
CA TYR A 188 5.54 -10.71 3.86
C TYR A 188 4.99 -11.10 2.48
N SER A 189 4.93 -10.16 1.54
CA SER A 189 4.57 -10.41 0.14
C SER A 189 5.59 -11.29 -0.58
N ALA A 190 6.87 -11.28 -0.21
CA ALA A 190 7.86 -12.20 -0.75
C ALA A 190 7.58 -13.65 -0.37
N PHE A 191 7.19 -13.92 0.88
CA PHE A 191 6.73 -15.26 1.29
C PHE A 191 5.38 -15.63 0.69
N THR A 192 4.49 -14.65 0.49
CA THR A 192 3.20 -14.83 -0.18
C THR A 192 3.43 -15.32 -1.61
N TYR A 193 4.30 -14.62 -2.35
CA TYR A 193 4.76 -15.01 -3.69
C TYR A 193 5.43 -16.38 -3.69
N TYR A 194 6.33 -16.63 -2.72
CA TYR A 194 7.12 -17.85 -2.65
C TYR A 194 6.26 -19.09 -2.34
N CYS A 195 5.21 -18.92 -1.56
CA CYS A 195 4.18 -19.94 -1.35
C CYS A 195 3.17 -20.01 -2.50
N GLY A 196 3.40 -19.31 -3.61
CA GLY A 196 2.63 -19.37 -4.85
C GLY A 196 1.23 -18.73 -4.75
N PHE A 197 1.06 -17.76 -3.85
CA PHE A 197 -0.12 -16.90 -3.79
C PHE A 197 0.12 -15.60 -4.57
N LYS A 198 -0.97 -14.94 -4.95
CA LYS A 198 -0.92 -13.67 -5.68
C LYS A 198 -0.56 -12.53 -4.72
N VAL A 199 0.48 -11.76 -5.03
CA VAL A 199 0.86 -10.54 -4.30
C VAL A 199 -0.24 -9.48 -4.41
N ASN A 200 -0.42 -8.67 -3.35
CA ASN A 200 -1.49 -7.66 -3.17
C ASN A 200 -2.91 -8.25 -3.12
N ALA A 201 -3.05 -9.55 -2.86
CA ALA A 201 -4.33 -10.24 -2.87
C ALA A 201 -4.33 -11.59 -2.12
N GLY A 202 -3.18 -12.09 -1.70
CA GLY A 202 -2.97 -13.45 -1.22
C GLY A 202 -2.30 -13.51 0.15
N GLU A 203 -1.92 -12.36 0.70
CA GLU A 203 -1.27 -12.20 2.00
C GLU A 203 -2.14 -12.79 3.12
N TYR A 204 -3.46 -12.58 3.06
CA TYR A 204 -4.38 -13.21 4.02
C TYR A 204 -4.45 -14.74 3.90
N LYS A 205 -4.19 -15.31 2.70
CA LYS A 205 -4.13 -16.77 2.51
C LYS A 205 -2.86 -17.33 3.13
N LEU A 206 -1.75 -16.61 3.01
CA LEU A 206 -0.51 -16.97 3.70
C LEU A 206 -0.70 -16.94 5.21
N MET A 207 -1.32 -15.88 5.75
CA MET A 207 -1.65 -15.79 7.17
C MET A 207 -2.57 -16.94 7.60
N GLY A 208 -3.60 -17.25 6.81
CA GLY A 208 -4.49 -18.38 7.07
C GLY A 208 -3.83 -19.75 6.96
N LEU A 209 -2.69 -19.86 6.26
CA LEU A 209 -1.89 -21.07 6.15
C LEU A 209 -0.97 -21.26 7.38
N ALA A 210 -0.58 -20.17 8.05
CA ALA A 210 0.37 -20.18 9.16
C ALA A 210 0.01 -21.17 10.31
N PRO A 211 -1.26 -21.30 10.75
CA PRO A 211 -1.62 -22.23 11.83
C PRO A 211 -1.43 -23.72 11.52
N TYR A 212 -1.18 -24.08 10.26
CA TYR A 212 -0.98 -25.48 9.83
C TYR A 212 0.52 -25.88 9.82
N GLY A 213 1.42 -24.96 10.15
CA GLY A 213 2.86 -25.18 10.11
C GLY A 213 3.53 -25.00 11.48
N GLU A 214 4.81 -25.32 11.52
CA GLU A 214 5.71 -24.99 12.63
C GLU A 214 6.71 -23.91 12.17
N PRO A 215 7.09 -22.92 13.01
CA PRO A 215 7.95 -21.80 12.63
C PRO A 215 9.44 -22.20 12.50
N ARG A 216 9.73 -23.28 11.76
CA ARG A 216 11.05 -23.92 11.63
C ARG A 216 12.09 -23.05 10.91
N PHE A 217 11.63 -22.08 10.13
CA PHE A 217 12.49 -21.16 9.37
C PHE A 217 12.62 -19.78 10.03
N ALA A 218 11.95 -19.52 11.16
CA ALA A 218 11.94 -18.20 11.79
C ALA A 218 13.36 -17.70 12.10
N GLN A 219 14.21 -18.56 12.67
CA GLN A 219 15.60 -18.20 12.95
C GLN A 219 16.40 -17.92 11.66
N SER A 220 16.22 -18.72 10.60
CA SER A 220 16.88 -18.46 9.31
C SER A 220 16.46 -17.10 8.71
N ILE A 221 15.21 -16.69 8.90
CA ILE A 221 14.72 -15.38 8.47
C ILE A 221 15.43 -14.27 9.28
N LEU A 222 15.44 -14.37 10.61
CA LEU A 222 16.09 -13.42 11.50
C LEU A 222 17.61 -13.33 11.29
N ASP A 223 18.27 -14.43 10.95
CA ASP A 223 19.72 -14.47 10.77
C ASP A 223 20.16 -13.98 9.39
N GLN A 224 19.33 -14.16 8.35
CA GLN A 224 19.74 -13.97 6.96
C GLN A 224 18.98 -12.87 6.21
N LEU A 225 17.71 -12.64 6.52
CA LEU A 225 16.85 -11.75 5.73
C LEU A 225 16.62 -10.39 6.37
N ILE A 226 16.67 -10.29 7.71
CA ILE A 226 16.32 -9.08 8.44
C ILE A 226 17.35 -8.76 9.53
N ASP A 227 17.92 -7.57 9.46
CA ASP A 227 18.74 -6.99 10.53
C ASP A 227 17.82 -6.18 11.47
N LEU A 228 17.16 -6.87 12.40
CA LEU A 228 16.21 -6.31 13.37
C LEU A 228 16.94 -5.72 14.58
N LYS A 229 16.63 -4.48 14.90
CA LYS A 229 17.21 -3.75 16.04
C LYS A 229 16.32 -3.86 17.28
N ALA A 230 16.88 -3.44 18.42
CA ALA A 230 16.19 -3.47 19.70
C ALA A 230 15.02 -2.47 19.79
N ASP A 231 15.00 -1.44 18.93
CA ASP A 231 13.96 -0.41 18.85
C ASP A 231 12.91 -0.71 17.77
N GLY A 232 12.84 -1.95 17.28
CA GLY A 232 11.93 -2.39 16.22
C GLY A 232 12.33 -1.94 14.80
N SER A 233 13.32 -1.04 14.66
CA SER A 233 13.82 -0.66 13.33
C SER A 233 14.54 -1.83 12.67
N PHE A 234 14.49 -1.91 11.34
CA PHE A 234 15.15 -3.00 10.63
C PHE A 234 15.63 -2.61 9.23
N ARG A 235 16.55 -3.43 8.71
CA ARG A 235 16.91 -3.44 7.29
C ARG A 235 16.82 -4.85 6.74
N LEU A 236 16.35 -4.96 5.51
CA LEU A 236 16.30 -6.23 4.79
C LEU A 236 17.63 -6.47 4.05
N ASP A 237 18.09 -7.72 4.05
CA ASP A 237 19.18 -8.14 3.17
C ASP A 237 18.66 -8.32 1.74
N LEU A 238 18.79 -7.25 0.96
CA LEU A 238 18.29 -7.14 -0.41
C LEU A 238 18.90 -8.17 -1.38
N ARG A 239 19.99 -8.87 -1.00
CA ARG A 239 20.58 -9.92 -1.84
C ARG A 239 19.62 -11.08 -2.08
N TYR A 240 18.65 -11.31 -1.20
CA TYR A 240 17.67 -12.39 -1.31
C TYR A 240 16.40 -12.02 -2.09
N PHE A 241 16.23 -10.75 -2.45
CA PHE A 241 15.02 -10.24 -3.07
C PHE A 241 15.27 -9.81 -4.52
N ASP A 242 14.22 -9.84 -5.33
CA ASP A 242 14.25 -9.40 -6.73
C ASP A 242 13.35 -8.17 -6.97
N TYR A 243 12.44 -7.82 -6.04
CA TYR A 243 11.42 -6.77 -6.25
C TYR A 243 12.01 -5.36 -6.43
N VAL A 244 13.30 -5.16 -6.14
CA VAL A 244 13.97 -3.86 -6.33
C VAL A 244 14.40 -3.68 -7.80
N ALA A 245 14.78 -4.75 -8.50
CA ALA A 245 15.39 -4.67 -9.82
C ALA A 245 14.67 -5.49 -10.89
N GLY A 246 14.04 -6.60 -10.51
CA GLY A 246 13.38 -7.55 -11.39
C GLY A 246 11.86 -7.47 -11.35
N LEU A 247 11.23 -8.52 -11.87
CA LEU A 247 9.78 -8.63 -12.03
C LEU A 247 9.16 -9.66 -11.06
N ARG A 248 9.96 -10.15 -10.10
CA ARG A 248 9.58 -11.16 -9.09
C ARG A 248 9.88 -10.64 -7.69
N MET A 249 9.35 -11.31 -6.67
CA MET A 249 9.63 -10.94 -5.28
C MET A 249 10.97 -11.50 -4.78
N THR A 250 11.30 -12.74 -5.14
CA THR A 250 12.44 -13.51 -4.63
C THR A 250 13.39 -13.94 -5.74
N ASN A 251 14.59 -14.41 -5.37
CA ASN A 251 15.60 -14.89 -6.32
C ASN A 251 16.23 -16.24 -5.88
N ALA A 252 17.21 -16.73 -6.64
CA ALA A 252 17.86 -18.03 -6.39
C ALA A 252 18.55 -18.16 -5.01
N ARG A 253 18.95 -17.07 -4.36
CA ARG A 253 19.47 -17.12 -2.98
C ARG A 253 18.36 -17.43 -1.99
N PHE A 254 17.17 -16.86 -2.20
CA PHE A 254 15.96 -17.21 -1.44
C PHE A 254 15.61 -18.68 -1.64
N ASP A 255 15.68 -19.16 -2.90
CA ASP A 255 15.44 -20.56 -3.23
C ASP A 255 16.40 -21.51 -2.49
N THR A 256 17.68 -21.14 -2.44
CA THR A 256 18.71 -21.89 -1.73
C THR A 256 18.47 -21.88 -0.23
N LEU A 257 18.13 -20.72 0.34
CA LEU A 257 17.89 -20.56 1.79
C LEU A 257 16.74 -21.43 2.29
N PHE A 258 15.66 -21.55 1.51
CA PHE A 258 14.47 -22.31 1.89
C PHE A 258 14.32 -23.65 1.19
N GLY A 259 15.36 -24.14 0.51
CA GLY A 259 15.44 -25.51 0.01
C GLY A 259 14.56 -25.84 -1.21
N GLY A 260 14.42 -24.91 -2.17
CA GLY A 260 13.75 -25.18 -3.44
C GLY A 260 13.20 -23.93 -4.14
N PRO A 261 12.58 -24.05 -5.32
CA PRO A 261 11.96 -22.90 -6.00
C PRO A 261 10.64 -22.48 -5.32
N PRO A 262 10.07 -21.32 -5.71
CA PRO A 262 8.71 -20.93 -5.36
C PRO A 262 7.69 -21.98 -5.78
N ARG A 263 6.62 -22.11 -5.00
CA ARG A 263 5.48 -22.98 -5.34
C ARG A 263 4.79 -22.48 -6.61
N ALA A 264 4.47 -23.38 -7.53
CA ALA A 264 3.60 -23.06 -8.66
C ALA A 264 2.17 -22.74 -8.18
N ALA A 265 1.55 -21.70 -8.74
CA ALA A 265 0.19 -21.32 -8.39
C ALA A 265 -0.78 -22.50 -8.53
N GLU A 266 -1.77 -22.58 -7.63
CA GLU A 266 -2.76 -23.66 -7.55
C GLU A 266 -2.22 -25.11 -7.41
N SER A 267 -0.90 -25.31 -7.28
CA SER A 267 -0.33 -26.63 -6.98
C SER A 267 -0.53 -27.02 -5.51
N ALA A 268 -0.36 -28.30 -5.20
CA ALA A 268 -0.53 -28.83 -3.85
C ALA A 268 0.36 -28.12 -2.83
N LEU A 269 -0.22 -27.78 -1.68
CA LEU A 269 0.52 -27.29 -0.52
C LEU A 269 1.24 -28.47 0.16
N THR A 270 2.38 -28.18 0.78
CA THR A 270 3.22 -29.16 1.47
C THR A 270 3.55 -28.61 2.85
N GLN A 271 4.05 -29.47 3.75
CA GLN A 271 4.44 -29.05 5.08
C GLN A 271 5.46 -27.91 5.05
N ARG A 272 6.41 -27.92 4.10
CA ARG A 272 7.37 -26.83 3.89
C ARG A 272 6.68 -25.48 3.67
N HIS A 273 5.60 -25.42 2.89
CA HIS A 273 4.87 -24.16 2.65
C HIS A 273 4.14 -23.68 3.91
N MET A 274 3.59 -24.61 4.70
CA MET A 274 2.95 -24.30 5.98
C MET A 274 3.98 -23.79 6.99
N ASP A 275 5.13 -24.45 7.08
CA ASP A 275 6.21 -24.06 7.98
C ASP A 275 6.81 -22.69 7.59
N LEU A 276 6.92 -22.39 6.30
CA LEU A 276 7.32 -21.06 5.80
C LEU A 276 6.30 -19.99 6.20
N ALA A 277 5.01 -20.26 6.05
CA ALA A 277 3.93 -19.36 6.45
C ALA A 277 3.94 -19.12 7.97
N ALA A 278 4.05 -20.18 8.78
CA ALA A 278 4.17 -20.10 10.23
C ALA A 278 5.40 -19.27 10.65
N SER A 279 6.53 -19.49 9.97
CA SER A 279 7.79 -18.81 10.27
C SER A 279 7.73 -17.32 10.01
N ILE A 280 7.24 -16.90 8.83
CA ILE A 280 7.15 -15.47 8.51
C ILE A 280 6.09 -14.77 9.37
N GLN A 281 4.99 -15.44 9.70
CA GLN A 281 3.99 -14.90 10.62
C GLN A 281 4.61 -14.63 12.00
N ALA A 282 5.32 -15.60 12.56
CA ALA A 282 5.99 -15.45 13.86
C ALA A 282 7.05 -14.33 13.85
N VAL A 283 7.85 -14.23 12.78
CA VAL A 283 8.84 -13.14 12.65
C VAL A 283 8.15 -11.77 12.50
N THR A 284 7.06 -11.70 11.74
CA THR A 284 6.29 -10.45 11.57
C THR A 284 5.74 -9.98 12.91
N GLU A 285 5.19 -10.89 13.72
CA GLU A 285 4.72 -10.58 15.07
C GLU A 285 5.86 -10.11 15.99
N ASP A 286 7.01 -10.77 15.98
CA ASP A 286 8.19 -10.34 16.78
C ASP A 286 8.69 -8.95 16.37
N VAL A 287 8.73 -8.64 15.07
CA VAL A 287 9.14 -7.32 14.56
C VAL A 287 8.16 -6.23 15.03
N VAL A 288 6.85 -6.47 14.97
CA VAL A 288 5.83 -5.47 15.32
C VAL A 288 5.73 -5.22 16.83
N LEU A 289 6.06 -6.21 17.66
CA LEU A 289 5.97 -6.11 19.12
C LEU A 289 7.20 -5.48 19.79
N ARG A 290 8.29 -5.22 19.04
CA ARG A 290 9.50 -4.54 19.53
C ARG A 290 9.42 -3.03 19.36
#